data_AF-A0A5N8YNJ4-F1
#
_entry.id   AF-A0A5N8YNJ4-F1
#
_cell.length_a   1.000
_cell.length_b   1.000
_cell.length_c   1.000
_cell.angle_alpha   90.00
_cell.angle_beta   90.00
_cell.angle_gamma   90.00
#
_symmetry.space_group_name_H-M   'P 1'
#
loop_
_entity.id
_entity.type
_entity.pdbx_description
1 polymer ?
#
loop_
_entity_poly.entity_id
_entity_poly.type
_entity_poly.pdbx_seq_one_letter_code
_entity_poly.pdbx_strand_id
1 'polypeptide(L)'
;MAADLLVADYDLAEQEAISVTPNLIVQAVQPIVFNAMGYPSRVRSEAELFKYIDVMHEGGYEYEVLGLLQGLTENEFEMVKRLTTSVNRFGQERFGKKRLSRASMLGGMNVLRHIRYLYGDARPRIFEIGPGNGYLGALLIDQGYPYAATDVSQAFYLYQNHFWNYISQGSVVELTHENPPEEGFEAPSPGNAVHLPWWKFMGLKPDAVPQFDVITCNRTLSEMHPSSLGFAIKIAQAMLSGAPDEPKLPKAIVFHGWGDQNHGNKASVTQGFYRSGLVLVHNDPQISVVTPAGTENALDYLKLPSRKRQKMVGLRNYMRKVLGEAPMRGPSPFTPDFCSSSLNPLSHAVVAGREAERDQKVIGIEQLDRFYTELMGGADLTSADEHFLMLADN
;
A
#
# COMPACT_ATOMS: atom_id res chain seq x y z
N MET A 1 -10.79 -22.18 -13.87
CA MET A 1 -10.56 -20.77 -13.49
C MET A 1 -11.54 -20.47 -12.37
N ALA A 2 -11.07 -19.96 -11.24
CA ALA A 2 -11.98 -19.41 -10.22
C ALA A 2 -12.85 -18.32 -10.85
N ALA A 3 -14.10 -18.23 -10.44
CA ALA A 3 -15.00 -17.18 -10.93
C ALA A 3 -14.61 -15.84 -10.28
N ASP A 4 -14.68 -14.76 -11.06
CA ASP A 4 -14.49 -13.43 -10.51
C ASP A 4 -15.62 -13.09 -9.53
N LEU A 5 -15.33 -12.27 -8.52
CA LEU A 5 -16.33 -11.80 -7.57
C LEU A 5 -17.28 -10.79 -8.22
N LEU A 6 -18.59 -11.08 -8.21
CA LEU A 6 -19.59 -10.17 -8.77
C LEU A 6 -19.90 -9.02 -7.79
N VAL A 7 -20.34 -7.88 -8.34
CA VAL A 7 -20.75 -6.71 -7.55
C VAL A 7 -21.85 -7.08 -6.58
N ALA A 8 -22.87 -7.81 -7.05
CA ALA A 8 -24.01 -8.22 -6.23
C ALA A 8 -23.62 -9.15 -5.08
N ASP A 9 -22.66 -10.05 -5.32
CA ASP A 9 -22.18 -11.01 -4.32
C ASP A 9 -21.37 -10.29 -3.22
N TYR A 10 -20.50 -9.36 -3.61
CA TYR A 10 -19.78 -8.50 -2.67
C TYR A 10 -20.75 -7.62 -1.87
N ASP A 11 -21.70 -6.95 -2.53
CA ASP A 11 -22.69 -6.08 -1.88
C ASP A 11 -23.50 -6.85 -0.85
N LEU A 12 -23.99 -8.05 -1.19
CA LEU A 12 -24.74 -8.89 -0.26
C LEU A 12 -23.88 -9.25 0.97
N ALA A 13 -22.66 -9.73 0.75
CA ALA A 13 -21.75 -10.11 1.84
C ALA A 13 -21.36 -8.92 2.73
N GLU A 14 -21.12 -7.75 2.14
CA GLU A 14 -20.81 -6.53 2.88
C GLU A 14 -22.02 -6.06 3.71
N GLN A 15 -23.24 -6.12 3.16
CA GLN A 15 -24.46 -5.77 3.92
C GLN A 15 -24.68 -6.72 5.10
N GLU A 16 -24.51 -8.02 4.90
CA GLU A 16 -24.57 -9.02 5.97
C GLU A 16 -23.54 -8.71 7.06
N ALA A 17 -22.29 -8.43 6.67
CA ALA A 17 -21.24 -8.07 7.61
C ALA A 17 -21.54 -6.77 8.38
N ILE A 18 -22.02 -5.73 7.70
CA ILE A 18 -22.41 -4.46 8.34
C ILE A 18 -23.53 -4.68 9.36
N SER A 19 -24.51 -5.55 9.07
CA SER A 19 -25.66 -5.80 9.95
C SER A 19 -25.29 -6.33 11.34
N VAL A 20 -24.13 -7.00 11.46
CA VAL A 20 -23.62 -7.57 12.72
C VAL A 20 -22.39 -6.82 13.26
N THR A 21 -21.83 -5.90 12.50
CA THR A 21 -20.60 -5.18 12.87
C THR A 21 -20.94 -3.93 13.70
N PRO A 22 -20.28 -3.72 14.86
CA PRO A 22 -20.48 -2.51 15.66
C PRO A 22 -20.23 -1.21 14.87
N ASN A 23 -21.09 -0.20 15.07
CA ASN A 23 -21.05 1.08 14.35
C ASN A 23 -19.68 1.77 14.35
N LEU A 24 -18.90 1.64 15.44
CA LEU A 24 -17.56 2.24 15.52
C LEU A 24 -16.56 1.58 14.54
N ILE A 25 -16.70 0.28 14.29
CA ILE A 25 -15.89 -0.41 13.29
C ILE A 25 -16.32 0.03 11.89
N VAL A 26 -17.64 0.03 11.61
CA VAL A 26 -18.20 0.51 10.34
C VAL A 26 -17.76 1.95 10.03
N GLN A 27 -17.75 2.82 11.03
CA GLN A 27 -17.24 4.19 10.91
C GLN A 27 -15.74 4.22 10.59
N ALA A 28 -14.94 3.37 11.25
CA ALA A 28 -13.48 3.38 11.13
C ALA A 28 -12.98 2.93 9.75
N VAL A 29 -13.77 2.14 9.02
CA VAL A 29 -13.41 1.62 7.69
C VAL A 29 -13.98 2.44 6.53
N GLN A 30 -14.64 3.57 6.80
CA GLN A 30 -15.12 4.42 5.71
C GLN A 30 -13.92 4.99 4.91
N PRO A 31 -13.98 5.01 3.57
CA PRO A 31 -12.95 5.63 2.73
C PRO A 31 -13.07 7.17 2.78
N ILE A 32 -12.77 7.77 3.94
CA ILE A 32 -13.08 9.16 4.26
C ILE A 32 -12.49 10.15 3.26
N VAL A 33 -11.27 9.90 2.76
CA VAL A 33 -10.58 10.78 1.81
C VAL A 33 -11.29 10.77 0.45
N PHE A 34 -11.62 9.59 -0.08
CA PHE A 34 -12.40 9.48 -1.31
C PHE A 34 -13.78 10.11 -1.16
N ASN A 35 -14.48 9.84 -0.05
CA ASN A 35 -15.79 10.43 0.21
C ASN A 35 -15.72 11.97 0.31
N ALA A 36 -14.67 12.51 0.92
CA ALA A 36 -14.47 13.96 1.02
C ALA A 36 -14.19 14.62 -0.33
N MET A 37 -13.51 13.93 -1.25
CA MET A 37 -13.22 14.42 -2.61
C MET A 37 -14.34 14.13 -3.61
N GLY A 38 -15.34 13.32 -3.24
CA GLY A 38 -16.36 12.83 -4.17
C GLY A 38 -15.83 11.79 -5.17
N TYR A 39 -14.69 11.16 -4.88
CA TYR A 39 -14.14 10.09 -5.72
C TYR A 39 -15.00 8.83 -5.58
N PRO A 40 -15.39 8.16 -6.68
CA PRO A 40 -16.24 6.98 -6.62
C PRO A 40 -15.50 5.81 -5.96
N SER A 41 -16.00 5.38 -4.79
CA SER A 41 -15.47 4.23 -4.03
C SER A 41 -16.32 2.96 -4.20
N ARG A 42 -17.36 3.03 -5.02
CA ARG A 42 -18.31 1.93 -5.30
C ARG A 42 -18.65 1.89 -6.79
N VAL A 43 -19.02 0.72 -7.28
CA VAL A 43 -19.55 0.50 -8.63
C VAL A 43 -20.92 -0.15 -8.55
N ARG A 44 -21.75 0.03 -9.58
CA ARG A 44 -23.09 -0.60 -9.64
C ARG A 44 -23.11 -1.82 -10.55
N SER A 45 -22.07 -2.00 -11.35
CA SER A 45 -21.92 -3.12 -12.28
C SER A 45 -20.45 -3.35 -12.59
N GLU A 46 -20.11 -4.58 -12.99
CA GLU A 46 -18.76 -5.00 -13.39
C GLU A 46 -18.26 -4.17 -14.58
N ALA A 47 -19.18 -3.72 -15.45
CA ALA A 47 -18.87 -2.86 -16.59
C ALA A 47 -18.30 -1.49 -16.20
N GLU A 48 -18.34 -1.09 -14.92
CA GLU A 48 -17.72 0.14 -14.45
C GLU A 48 -16.27 -0.05 -13.99
N LEU A 49 -15.81 -1.30 -13.81
CA LEU A 49 -14.47 -1.58 -13.27
C LEU A 49 -13.33 -1.08 -14.17
N PHE A 50 -13.58 -0.86 -15.47
CA PHE A 50 -12.58 -0.25 -16.36
C PHE A 50 -12.12 1.14 -15.89
N LYS A 51 -12.96 1.85 -15.11
CA LYS A 51 -12.65 3.17 -14.56
C LYS A 51 -11.47 3.12 -13.59
N TYR A 52 -11.13 1.96 -13.04
CA TYR A 52 -10.08 1.82 -12.04
C TYR A 52 -8.75 1.27 -12.59
N ILE A 53 -8.63 1.15 -13.92
CA ILE A 53 -7.39 0.70 -14.57
C ILE A 53 -6.30 1.77 -14.50
N ASP A 54 -6.58 3.03 -14.86
CA ASP A 54 -5.56 4.08 -14.96
C ASP A 54 -5.92 5.26 -14.08
N VAL A 55 -5.98 5.00 -12.78
CA VAL A 55 -6.35 5.99 -11.75
C VAL A 55 -5.36 5.97 -10.60
N MET A 56 -5.44 7.00 -9.76
CA MET A 56 -4.58 7.24 -8.59
C MET A 56 -3.18 7.63 -9.05
N HIS A 57 -2.94 8.95 -9.13
CA HIS A 57 -1.71 9.63 -9.56
C HIS A 57 -1.74 10.18 -10.98
N GLU A 58 -2.89 10.73 -11.38
CA GLU A 58 -3.07 11.51 -12.60
C GLU A 58 -2.00 12.62 -12.67
N GLY A 59 -1.29 12.71 -13.79
CA GLY A 59 -0.17 13.65 -13.96
C GLY A 59 1.12 13.29 -13.20
N GLY A 60 1.14 12.19 -12.44
CA GLY A 60 2.32 11.74 -11.68
C GLY A 60 3.38 11.04 -12.51
N TYR A 61 3.10 10.69 -13.77
CA TYR A 61 3.94 9.81 -14.59
C TYR A 61 5.42 10.24 -14.67
N GLU A 62 5.69 11.50 -14.99
CA GLU A 62 7.06 12.01 -15.09
C GLU A 62 7.78 11.98 -13.73
N TYR A 63 7.08 12.33 -12.66
CA TYR A 63 7.62 12.29 -11.30
C TYR A 63 8.01 10.87 -10.88
N GLU A 64 7.19 9.87 -11.21
CA GLU A 64 7.49 8.48 -10.89
C GLU A 64 8.74 7.99 -11.62
N VAL A 65 8.92 8.33 -12.90
CA VAL A 65 10.09 7.92 -13.69
C VAL A 65 11.35 8.67 -13.28
N LEU A 66 11.29 10.01 -13.28
CA LEU A 66 12.47 10.88 -13.16
C LEU A 66 12.83 11.17 -11.70
N GLY A 67 11.83 11.32 -10.84
CA GLY A 67 12.00 11.66 -9.43
C GLY A 67 12.15 10.44 -8.53
N LEU A 68 11.14 9.56 -8.55
CA LEU A 68 11.07 8.43 -7.64
C LEU A 68 12.03 7.31 -8.06
N LEU A 69 11.86 6.78 -9.27
CA LEU A 69 12.63 5.64 -9.75
C LEU A 69 14.03 6.04 -10.24
N GLN A 70 14.16 7.24 -10.82
CA GLN A 70 15.37 7.74 -11.48
C GLN A 70 15.82 6.78 -12.59
N GLY A 71 14.85 6.34 -13.39
CA GLY A 71 15.02 5.29 -14.41
C GLY A 71 14.74 3.88 -13.91
N LEU A 72 14.57 2.98 -14.87
CA LEU A 72 14.37 1.54 -14.67
C LEU A 72 15.63 0.78 -15.09
N THR A 73 15.89 -0.33 -14.41
CA THR A 73 16.78 -1.37 -14.95
C THR A 73 16.09 -2.11 -16.10
N GLU A 74 16.83 -2.84 -16.91
CA GLU A 74 16.25 -3.65 -18.00
C GLU A 74 15.25 -4.68 -17.47
N ASN A 75 15.56 -5.33 -16.35
CA ASN A 75 14.67 -6.33 -15.74
C ASN A 75 13.35 -5.69 -15.27
N GLU A 76 13.42 -4.54 -14.61
CA GLU A 76 12.21 -3.81 -14.20
C GLU A 76 11.40 -3.33 -15.39
N PHE A 77 12.06 -2.87 -16.46
CA PHE A 77 11.36 -2.49 -17.68
C PHE A 77 10.63 -3.67 -18.31
N GLU A 78 11.23 -4.87 -18.33
CA GLU A 78 10.54 -6.07 -18.79
C GLU A 78 9.37 -6.47 -17.88
N MET A 79 9.46 -6.27 -16.57
CA MET A 79 8.32 -6.44 -15.66
C MET A 79 7.18 -5.47 -15.99
N VAL A 80 7.49 -4.17 -16.17
CA VAL A 80 6.52 -3.14 -16.57
C VAL A 80 5.88 -3.51 -17.90
N LYS A 81 6.66 -3.93 -18.90
CA LYS A 81 6.14 -4.34 -20.21
C LYS A 81 5.14 -5.49 -20.08
N ARG A 82 5.53 -6.59 -19.42
CA ARG A 82 4.66 -7.76 -19.26
C ARG A 82 3.36 -7.40 -18.55
N LEU A 83 3.43 -6.66 -17.45
CA LEU A 83 2.26 -6.34 -16.66
C LEU A 83 1.37 -5.32 -17.37
N THR A 84 1.91 -4.26 -17.97
CA THR A 84 1.11 -3.30 -18.75
C THR A 84 0.47 -3.94 -19.97
N THR A 85 1.15 -4.84 -20.68
CA THR A 85 0.51 -5.63 -21.75
C THR A 85 -0.62 -6.50 -21.21
N SER A 86 -0.49 -7.03 -20.00
CA SER A 86 -1.55 -7.80 -19.34
C SER A 86 -2.73 -6.91 -18.93
N VAL A 87 -2.49 -5.71 -18.41
CA VAL A 87 -3.52 -4.69 -18.13
C VAL A 87 -4.28 -4.32 -19.41
N ASN A 88 -3.55 -4.05 -20.49
CA ASN A 88 -4.16 -3.65 -21.77
C ASN A 88 -5.08 -4.74 -22.31
N ARG A 89 -4.59 -5.98 -22.31
CA ARG A 89 -5.35 -7.14 -22.77
C ARG A 89 -6.54 -7.42 -21.86
N PHE A 90 -6.37 -7.38 -20.54
CA PHE A 90 -7.46 -7.50 -19.57
C PHE A 90 -8.56 -6.46 -19.85
N GLY A 91 -8.18 -5.19 -20.01
CA GLY A 91 -9.12 -4.11 -20.32
C GLY A 91 -9.85 -4.33 -21.64
N GLN A 92 -9.14 -4.80 -22.67
CA GLN A 92 -9.72 -5.07 -23.98
C GLN A 92 -10.67 -6.27 -23.95
N GLU A 93 -10.30 -7.37 -23.32
CA GLU A 93 -11.08 -8.61 -23.26
C GLU A 93 -12.31 -8.46 -22.36
N ARG A 94 -12.19 -7.79 -21.22
CA ARG A 94 -13.28 -7.65 -20.24
C ARG A 94 -14.22 -6.48 -20.52
N PHE A 95 -13.68 -5.36 -21.00
CA PHE A 95 -14.45 -4.11 -21.12
C PHE A 95 -14.50 -3.55 -22.53
N GLY A 96 -13.79 -4.16 -23.50
CA GLY A 96 -13.64 -3.60 -24.85
C GLY A 96 -12.87 -2.28 -24.86
N LYS A 97 -12.01 -2.04 -23.86
CA LYS A 97 -11.24 -0.79 -23.70
C LYS A 97 -9.75 -1.08 -23.64
N LYS A 98 -8.99 -0.57 -24.61
CA LYS A 98 -7.54 -0.46 -24.47
C LYS A 98 -7.21 0.58 -23.40
N ARG A 99 -6.48 0.16 -22.37
CA ARG A 99 -6.01 1.00 -21.27
C ARG A 99 -4.57 0.64 -20.93
N LEU A 100 -3.88 1.57 -20.29
CA LEU A 100 -2.54 1.36 -19.74
C LEU A 100 -2.61 1.62 -18.23
N SER A 101 -1.57 1.22 -17.53
CA SER A 101 -1.28 1.77 -16.21
C SER A 101 0.10 2.41 -16.28
N ARG A 102 0.18 3.68 -15.89
CA ARG A 102 1.44 4.44 -15.94
C ARG A 102 1.94 4.76 -14.55
N ALA A 103 1.49 5.87 -13.97
CA ALA A 103 2.05 6.39 -12.72
C ALA A 103 1.91 5.40 -11.55
N SER A 104 0.73 4.81 -11.37
CA SER A 104 0.48 3.89 -10.27
C SER A 104 1.27 2.59 -10.35
N MET A 105 1.43 2.01 -11.56
CA MET A 105 2.31 0.87 -11.80
C MET A 105 3.75 1.16 -11.35
N LEU A 106 4.27 2.32 -11.74
CA LEU A 106 5.63 2.75 -11.42
C LEU A 106 5.80 3.03 -9.92
N GLY A 107 4.78 3.59 -9.27
CA GLY A 107 4.74 3.73 -7.82
C GLY A 107 4.82 2.38 -7.10
N GLY A 108 4.10 1.36 -7.60
CA GLY A 108 4.21 -0.02 -7.11
C GLY A 108 5.60 -0.63 -7.36
N MET A 109 6.17 -0.41 -8.54
CA MET A 109 7.53 -0.86 -8.88
C MET A 109 8.58 -0.31 -7.90
N ASN A 110 8.44 0.95 -7.48
CA ASN A 110 9.34 1.53 -6.47
C ASN A 110 9.29 0.76 -5.15
N VAL A 111 8.11 0.36 -4.68
CA VAL A 111 7.99 -0.42 -3.43
C VAL A 111 8.60 -1.82 -3.62
N LEU A 112 8.31 -2.49 -4.73
CA LEU A 112 8.90 -3.81 -5.04
C LEU A 112 10.43 -3.75 -5.08
N ARG A 113 11.01 -2.75 -5.77
CA ARG A 113 12.46 -2.53 -5.82
C ARG A 113 13.06 -2.47 -4.42
N HIS A 114 12.44 -1.69 -3.52
CA HIS A 114 12.94 -1.57 -2.15
C HIS A 114 12.75 -2.85 -1.33
N ILE A 115 11.68 -3.62 -1.56
CA ILE A 115 11.56 -4.97 -0.99
C ILE A 115 12.72 -5.85 -1.47
N ARG A 116 13.07 -5.83 -2.77
CA ARG A 116 14.20 -6.59 -3.31
C ARG A 116 15.55 -6.17 -2.73
N TYR A 117 15.74 -4.90 -2.40
CA TYR A 117 16.96 -4.49 -1.66
C TYR A 117 17.06 -5.13 -0.28
N LEU A 118 15.94 -5.26 0.43
CA LEU A 118 15.90 -5.79 1.79
C LEU A 118 16.03 -7.32 1.84
N TYR A 119 15.50 -8.02 0.82
CA TYR A 119 15.32 -9.47 0.84
C TYR A 119 16.08 -10.20 -0.28
N GLY A 120 16.72 -9.48 -1.21
CA GLY A 120 17.38 -10.06 -2.37
C GLY A 120 16.41 -10.88 -3.21
N ASP A 121 16.79 -12.12 -3.50
CA ASP A 121 15.96 -13.08 -4.23
C ASP A 121 14.97 -13.84 -3.34
N ALA A 122 15.01 -13.64 -2.01
CA ALA A 122 13.97 -14.19 -1.16
C ALA A 122 12.60 -13.62 -1.56
N ARG A 123 11.58 -14.46 -1.51
CA ARG A 123 10.18 -14.11 -1.79
C ARG A 123 9.41 -14.07 -0.46
N PRO A 124 9.62 -13.04 0.39
CA PRO A 124 8.90 -12.89 1.65
C PRO A 124 7.40 -12.94 1.43
N ARG A 125 6.66 -13.43 2.43
CA ARG A 125 5.20 -13.30 2.48
C ARG A 125 4.84 -11.85 2.72
N ILE A 126 3.99 -11.29 1.87
CA ILE A 126 3.60 -9.88 1.90
C ILE A 126 2.11 -9.76 2.20
N PHE A 127 1.76 -8.88 3.16
CA PHE A 127 0.40 -8.42 3.38
C PHE A 127 0.28 -6.92 3.04
N GLU A 128 -0.63 -6.56 2.14
CA GLU A 128 -0.87 -5.18 1.71
C GLU A 128 -2.18 -4.63 2.25
N ILE A 129 -2.12 -3.45 2.89
CA ILE A 129 -3.29 -2.72 3.40
C ILE A 129 -3.54 -1.51 2.51
N GLY A 130 -4.70 -1.48 1.87
CA GLY A 130 -5.07 -0.42 0.93
C GLY A 130 -4.27 -0.44 -0.38
N PRO A 131 -4.29 -1.54 -1.14
CA PRO A 131 -3.58 -1.66 -2.42
C PRO A 131 -4.07 -0.70 -3.52
N GLY A 132 -5.27 -0.10 -3.38
CA GLY A 132 -5.79 0.86 -4.36
C GLY A 132 -6.07 0.18 -5.71
N ASN A 133 -5.37 0.51 -6.79
CA ASN A 133 -5.52 -0.24 -8.05
C ASN A 133 -4.79 -1.59 -8.05
N GLY A 134 -4.04 -1.94 -6.99
CA GLY A 134 -3.48 -3.28 -6.84
C GLY A 134 -2.31 -3.62 -7.76
N TYR A 135 -1.63 -2.63 -8.33
CA TYR A 135 -0.49 -2.89 -9.20
C TYR A 135 0.76 -3.38 -8.46
N LEU A 136 0.97 -2.99 -7.19
CA LEU A 136 2.01 -3.61 -6.37
C LEU A 136 1.71 -5.11 -6.18
N GLY A 137 0.51 -5.45 -5.73
CA GLY A 137 0.05 -6.85 -5.66
C GLY A 137 0.21 -7.62 -6.96
N ALA A 138 -0.14 -7.01 -8.10
CA ALA A 138 -0.01 -7.65 -9.40
C ALA A 138 1.46 -7.92 -9.78
N LEU A 139 2.37 -6.98 -9.51
CA LEU A 139 3.81 -7.18 -9.69
C LEU A 139 4.33 -8.31 -8.77
N LEU A 140 3.88 -8.36 -7.51
CA LEU A 140 4.26 -9.38 -6.55
C LEU A 140 3.80 -10.78 -6.97
N ILE A 141 2.55 -10.90 -7.42
CA ILE A 141 1.98 -12.15 -7.94
C ILE A 141 2.77 -12.61 -9.19
N ASP A 142 3.00 -11.74 -10.18
CA ASP A 142 3.79 -12.05 -11.39
C ASP A 142 5.22 -12.52 -11.05
N GLN A 143 5.79 -11.98 -9.98
CA GLN A 143 7.14 -12.32 -9.51
C GLN A 143 7.18 -13.49 -8.53
N GLY A 144 6.06 -14.17 -8.29
CA GLY A 144 5.97 -15.38 -7.48
C GLY A 144 6.05 -15.13 -5.96
N TYR A 145 5.69 -13.94 -5.48
CA TYR A 145 5.61 -13.68 -4.05
C TYR A 145 4.31 -14.28 -3.47
N PRO A 146 4.35 -14.83 -2.24
CA PRO A 146 3.14 -15.04 -1.46
C PRO A 146 2.51 -13.70 -1.09
N TYR A 147 1.30 -13.42 -1.58
CA TYR A 147 0.69 -12.10 -1.44
C TYR A 147 -0.72 -12.16 -0.86
N ALA A 148 -1.01 -11.32 0.13
CA ALA A 148 -2.35 -11.15 0.65
C ALA A 148 -2.68 -9.66 0.78
N ALA A 149 -3.95 -9.29 0.66
CA ALA A 149 -4.33 -7.89 0.77
C ALA A 149 -5.75 -7.67 1.27
N THR A 150 -6.00 -6.44 1.74
CA THR A 150 -7.32 -5.95 2.11
C THR A 150 -7.51 -4.51 1.62
N ASP A 151 -8.73 -4.18 1.21
CA ASP A 151 -9.12 -2.83 0.80
C ASP A 151 -10.51 -2.49 1.37
N VAL A 152 -10.73 -1.21 1.69
CA VAL A 152 -12.01 -0.69 2.19
C VAL A 152 -12.88 -0.12 1.08
N SER A 153 -12.31 0.17 -0.09
CA SER A 153 -13.05 0.64 -1.25
C SER A 153 -13.56 -0.55 -2.03
N GLN A 154 -14.88 -0.72 -2.09
CA GLN A 154 -15.52 -1.77 -2.87
C GLN A 154 -15.01 -1.78 -4.32
N ALA A 155 -14.95 -0.61 -4.96
CA ALA A 155 -14.63 -0.56 -6.37
C ALA A 155 -13.20 -1.03 -6.66
N PHE A 156 -12.26 -0.65 -5.79
CA PHE A 156 -10.89 -1.10 -5.86
C PHE A 156 -10.78 -2.59 -5.53
N TYR A 157 -11.44 -3.06 -4.48
CA TYR A 157 -11.50 -4.49 -4.13
C TYR A 157 -11.98 -5.34 -5.32
N LEU A 158 -13.12 -4.99 -5.92
CA LEU A 158 -13.67 -5.73 -7.06
C LEU A 158 -12.74 -5.68 -8.28
N TYR A 159 -12.17 -4.52 -8.60
CA TYR A 159 -11.21 -4.39 -9.70
C TYR A 159 -9.97 -5.27 -9.47
N GLN A 160 -9.39 -5.22 -8.27
CA GLN A 160 -8.26 -6.04 -7.85
C GLN A 160 -8.57 -7.52 -7.98
N ASN A 161 -9.72 -7.98 -7.49
CA ASN A 161 -10.13 -9.38 -7.58
C ASN A 161 -10.13 -9.87 -9.05
N HIS A 162 -10.77 -9.12 -9.96
CA HIS A 162 -10.86 -9.50 -11.38
C HIS A 162 -9.48 -9.48 -12.05
N PHE A 163 -8.69 -8.43 -11.78
CA PHE A 163 -7.38 -8.29 -12.40
C PHE A 163 -6.37 -9.30 -11.86
N TRP A 164 -6.36 -9.55 -10.55
CA TRP A 164 -5.49 -10.56 -9.94
C TRP A 164 -5.87 -11.98 -10.34
N ASN A 165 -7.17 -12.29 -10.51
CA ASN A 165 -7.60 -13.56 -11.09
C ASN A 165 -7.12 -13.71 -12.52
N TYR A 166 -7.17 -12.63 -13.32
CA TYR A 166 -6.67 -12.64 -14.69
C TYR A 166 -5.16 -12.94 -14.77
N ILE A 167 -4.33 -12.26 -13.98
CA ILE A 167 -2.87 -12.48 -14.01
C ILE A 167 -2.44 -13.81 -13.38
N SER A 168 -3.14 -14.28 -12.33
CA SER A 168 -2.83 -15.51 -11.61
C SER A 168 -3.52 -16.75 -12.20
N GLN A 169 -4.27 -16.58 -13.29
CA GLN A 169 -5.06 -17.64 -13.95
C GLN A 169 -6.11 -18.29 -13.03
N GLY A 170 -6.69 -17.49 -12.14
CA GLY A 170 -7.71 -17.90 -11.19
C GLY A 170 -7.16 -18.50 -9.89
N SER A 171 -5.96 -18.09 -9.47
CA SER A 171 -5.30 -18.57 -8.24
C SER A 171 -5.46 -17.57 -7.08
N VAL A 172 -6.46 -16.68 -7.15
CA VAL A 172 -6.84 -15.82 -6.03
C VAL A 172 -7.80 -16.59 -5.12
N VAL A 173 -7.44 -16.69 -3.85
CA VAL A 173 -8.33 -17.15 -2.78
C VAL A 173 -9.15 -15.95 -2.31
N GLU A 174 -10.40 -15.88 -2.76
CA GLU A 174 -11.34 -14.80 -2.46
C GLU A 174 -12.12 -15.11 -1.18
N LEU A 175 -11.86 -14.36 -0.11
CA LEU A 175 -12.44 -14.63 1.20
C LEU A 175 -13.75 -13.88 1.45
N THR A 176 -14.45 -13.34 0.45
CA THR A 176 -15.74 -12.67 0.65
C THR A 176 -16.77 -13.59 1.31
N HIS A 177 -16.94 -14.82 0.80
CA HIS A 177 -17.92 -15.79 1.33
C HIS A 177 -17.34 -16.82 2.31
N GLU A 178 -16.03 -17.01 2.34
CA GLU A 178 -15.38 -18.02 3.18
C GLU A 178 -14.97 -17.46 4.53
N ASN A 179 -15.47 -17.99 5.63
CA ASN A 179 -14.93 -17.61 6.93
C ASN A 179 -13.48 -18.10 7.01
N PRO A 180 -12.49 -17.23 7.33
CA PRO A 180 -11.18 -17.74 7.67
C PRO A 180 -11.35 -18.71 8.85
N PRO A 181 -10.56 -19.79 8.91
CA PRO A 181 -10.49 -20.63 10.10
C PRO A 181 -10.35 -19.77 11.36
N GLU A 182 -10.84 -20.25 12.51
CA GLU A 182 -10.70 -19.52 13.79
C GLU A 182 -9.23 -19.22 14.13
N GLU A 183 -8.31 -20.00 13.57
CA GLU A 183 -6.86 -19.88 13.69
C GLU A 183 -6.24 -18.86 12.71
N GLY A 184 -7.06 -18.20 11.88
CA GLY A 184 -6.63 -17.34 10.78
C GLY A 184 -6.61 -18.08 9.43
N PHE A 185 -6.13 -17.43 8.37
CA PHE A 185 -5.90 -18.07 7.07
C PHE A 185 -4.42 -18.38 6.90
N GLU A 186 -4.07 -19.44 6.16
CA GLU A 186 -2.66 -19.71 5.85
C GLU A 186 -2.12 -18.65 4.89
N ALA A 187 -0.85 -18.28 5.07
CA ALA A 187 -0.18 -17.45 4.07
C ALA A 187 -0.18 -18.20 2.72
N PRO A 188 -0.45 -17.51 1.60
CA PRO A 188 -0.54 -18.16 0.30
C PRO A 188 0.78 -18.83 -0.09
N SER A 189 0.73 -19.79 -1.00
CA SER A 189 1.93 -20.28 -1.67
C SER A 189 2.48 -19.23 -2.64
N PRO A 190 3.77 -19.31 -3.03
CA PRO A 190 4.37 -18.44 -4.05
C PRO A 190 3.51 -18.32 -5.32
N GLY A 191 3.26 -17.09 -5.78
CA GLY A 191 2.46 -16.81 -6.98
C GLY A 191 0.95 -16.84 -6.78
N ASN A 192 0.46 -17.18 -5.58
CA ASN A 192 -0.95 -17.12 -5.23
C ASN A 192 -1.27 -15.88 -4.41
N ALA A 193 -2.53 -15.48 -4.45
CA ALA A 193 -3.04 -14.33 -3.72
C ALA A 193 -4.17 -14.71 -2.77
N VAL A 194 -4.20 -14.12 -1.58
CA VAL A 194 -5.39 -14.12 -0.71
C VAL A 194 -6.00 -12.72 -0.70
N HIS A 195 -7.29 -12.62 -0.99
CA HIS A 195 -7.99 -11.35 -0.97
C HIS A 195 -9.00 -11.30 0.17
N LEU A 196 -8.76 -10.41 1.14
CA LEU A 196 -9.47 -10.37 2.42
C LEU A 196 -10.36 -9.12 2.48
N PRO A 197 -11.70 -9.25 2.52
CA PRO A 197 -12.57 -8.08 2.62
C PRO A 197 -12.39 -7.38 3.97
N TRP A 198 -12.65 -6.07 4.02
CA TRP A 198 -12.36 -5.26 5.19
C TRP A 198 -13.01 -5.79 6.47
N TRP A 199 -14.22 -6.36 6.40
CA TRP A 199 -14.92 -6.84 7.60
C TRP A 199 -14.25 -8.06 8.21
N LYS A 200 -13.59 -8.89 7.40
CA LYS A 200 -12.79 -10.03 7.89
C LYS A 200 -11.45 -9.57 8.42
N PHE A 201 -10.82 -8.59 7.77
CA PHE A 201 -9.63 -7.93 8.30
C PHE A 201 -9.89 -7.32 9.69
N MET A 202 -10.99 -6.58 9.85
CA MET A 202 -11.38 -5.97 11.14
C MET A 202 -11.78 -7.00 12.21
N GLY A 203 -12.08 -8.24 11.81
CA GLY A 203 -12.37 -9.36 12.70
C GLY A 203 -11.12 -10.09 13.22
N LEU A 204 -9.92 -9.81 12.67
CA LEU A 204 -8.69 -10.46 13.08
C LEU A 204 -8.33 -10.12 14.53
N LYS A 205 -7.78 -11.12 15.24
CA LYS A 205 -7.30 -10.97 16.62
C LYS A 205 -5.78 -11.14 16.65
N PRO A 206 -5.03 -10.33 17.44
CA PRO A 206 -3.56 -10.40 17.46
C PRO A 206 -2.96 -11.79 17.77
N ASP A 207 -3.68 -12.64 18.48
CA ASP A 207 -3.29 -14.01 18.83
C ASP A 207 -3.68 -15.06 17.77
N ALA A 208 -4.42 -14.66 16.73
CA ALA A 208 -4.92 -15.51 15.65
C ALA A 208 -4.78 -14.81 14.29
N VAL A 209 -3.59 -14.28 13.99
CA VAL A 209 -3.26 -13.70 12.68
C VAL A 209 -2.27 -14.57 11.92
N PRO A 210 -2.42 -14.67 10.58
CA PRO A 210 -1.36 -15.19 9.73
C PRO A 210 -0.05 -14.45 9.95
N GLN A 211 1.05 -15.17 9.81
CA GLN A 211 2.38 -14.58 9.90
C GLN A 211 2.86 -14.14 8.52
N PHE A 212 3.39 -12.92 8.47
CA PHE A 212 3.97 -12.31 7.28
C PHE A 212 5.40 -11.86 7.58
N ASP A 213 6.17 -11.65 6.52
CA ASP A 213 7.54 -11.15 6.61
C ASP A 213 7.56 -9.64 6.33
N VAL A 214 6.69 -9.20 5.43
CA VAL A 214 6.54 -7.80 5.02
C VAL A 214 5.07 -7.38 5.10
N ILE A 215 4.84 -6.21 5.69
CA ILE A 215 3.57 -5.50 5.57
C ILE A 215 3.79 -4.28 4.69
N THR A 216 2.87 -3.96 3.80
CA THR A 216 2.91 -2.70 3.04
C THR A 216 1.59 -1.95 3.15
N CYS A 217 1.68 -0.63 3.09
CA CYS A 217 0.53 0.29 3.17
C CYS A 217 0.91 1.58 2.45
N ASN A 218 0.94 1.48 1.12
CA ASN A 218 1.47 2.52 0.25
C ASN A 218 0.49 3.69 0.15
N ARG A 219 0.91 4.89 0.60
CA ARG A 219 0.12 6.13 0.53
C ARG A 219 -1.26 6.11 1.21
N THR A 220 -1.49 5.29 2.25
CA THR A 220 -2.82 5.25 2.91
C THR A 220 -2.77 5.54 4.42
N LEU A 221 -1.61 5.47 5.07
CA LEU A 221 -1.52 5.55 6.54
C LEU A 221 -2.12 6.83 7.15
N SER A 222 -1.95 7.97 6.50
CA SER A 222 -2.48 9.27 6.92
C SER A 222 -3.94 9.49 6.51
N GLU A 223 -4.49 8.62 5.67
CA GLU A 223 -5.86 8.68 5.16
C GLU A 223 -6.84 7.87 6.02
N MET A 224 -6.30 6.99 6.87
CA MET A 224 -7.08 6.13 7.75
C MET A 224 -7.73 6.92 8.89
N HIS A 225 -8.96 6.51 9.26
CA HIS A 225 -9.54 6.90 10.54
C HIS A 225 -8.60 6.49 11.70
N PRO A 226 -8.43 7.30 12.77
CA PRO A 226 -7.48 6.99 13.85
C PRO A 226 -7.66 5.62 14.51
N SER A 227 -8.91 5.15 14.65
CA SER A 227 -9.19 3.80 15.16
C SER A 227 -8.75 2.69 14.21
N SER A 228 -8.95 2.88 12.90
CA SER A 228 -8.52 1.91 11.88
C SER A 228 -7.00 1.86 11.80
N LEU A 229 -6.32 3.02 11.80
CA LEU A 229 -4.87 3.08 11.88
C LEU A 229 -4.32 2.37 13.13
N GLY A 230 -4.91 2.64 14.30
CA GLY A 230 -4.52 1.98 15.55
C GLY A 230 -4.73 0.47 15.54
N PHE A 231 -5.79 -0.01 14.88
CA PHE A 231 -6.06 -1.43 14.67
C PHE A 231 -5.04 -2.05 13.70
N ALA A 232 -4.89 -1.46 12.51
CA ALA A 232 -3.99 -1.93 11.46
C ALA A 232 -2.54 -2.05 11.96
N ILE A 233 -2.05 -1.08 12.73
CA ILE A 233 -0.70 -1.13 13.31
C ILE A 233 -0.54 -2.31 14.28
N LYS A 234 -1.55 -2.61 15.11
CA LYS A 234 -1.50 -3.74 16.05
C LYS A 234 -1.54 -5.08 15.33
N ILE A 235 -2.41 -5.21 14.34
CA ILE A 235 -2.49 -6.43 13.53
C ILE A 235 -1.19 -6.63 12.74
N ALA A 236 -0.65 -5.59 12.11
CA ALA A 236 0.66 -5.64 11.44
C ALA A 236 1.78 -6.06 12.39
N GLN A 237 1.83 -5.52 13.62
CA GLN A 237 2.80 -5.94 14.63
C GLN A 237 2.67 -7.42 15.00
N ALA A 238 1.44 -7.93 15.13
CA ALA A 238 1.18 -9.33 15.40
C ALA A 238 1.55 -10.25 14.23
N MET A 239 1.24 -9.86 13.00
CA MET A 239 1.63 -10.57 11.77
C MET A 239 3.16 -10.66 11.60
N LEU A 240 3.91 -9.68 12.12
CA LEU A 240 5.37 -9.64 12.07
C LEU A 240 6.06 -10.37 13.24
N SER A 241 5.31 -10.91 14.22
CA SER A 241 5.90 -11.50 15.43
C SER A 241 6.59 -12.85 15.19
N GLY A 242 6.25 -13.55 14.11
CA GLY A 242 6.88 -14.77 13.62
C GLY A 242 6.67 -16.00 14.51
N ALA A 243 6.64 -17.18 13.90
CA ALA A 243 6.78 -18.44 14.64
C ALA A 243 8.26 -18.64 15.04
N PRO A 244 8.57 -19.21 16.22
CA PRO A 244 9.95 -19.39 16.69
C PRO A 244 10.86 -20.20 15.74
N ASP A 245 10.26 -21.06 14.92
CA ASP A 245 10.95 -22.14 14.19
C ASP A 245 11.12 -21.87 12.68
N GLU A 246 10.70 -20.72 12.15
CA GLU A 246 10.85 -20.37 10.73
C GLU A 246 12.21 -19.71 10.41
N PRO A 247 12.72 -19.82 9.16
CA PRO A 247 13.87 -19.05 8.72
C PRO A 247 13.64 -17.56 9.01
N LYS A 248 14.57 -16.94 9.74
CA LYS A 248 14.46 -15.55 10.19
C LYS A 248 14.73 -14.59 9.02
N LEU A 249 13.76 -14.43 8.12
CA LEU A 249 13.74 -13.24 7.26
C LEU A 249 13.53 -12.01 8.14
N PRO A 250 14.15 -10.86 7.80
CA PRO A 250 13.83 -9.62 8.46
C PRO A 250 12.32 -9.34 8.42
N LYS A 251 11.82 -8.68 9.47
CA LYS A 251 10.41 -8.35 9.61
C LYS A 251 10.24 -6.85 9.45
N ALA A 252 9.45 -6.41 8.47
CA ALA A 252 9.35 -4.99 8.18
C ALA A 252 7.96 -4.55 7.68
N ILE A 253 7.61 -3.30 7.97
CA ILE A 253 6.60 -2.55 7.23
C ILE A 253 7.34 -1.66 6.24
N VAL A 254 7.07 -1.83 4.95
CA VAL A 254 7.74 -1.15 3.83
C VAL A 254 6.71 -0.41 3.01
N PHE A 255 6.83 0.90 2.87
CA PHE A 255 5.84 1.70 2.15
C PHE A 255 6.44 2.97 1.54
N HIS A 256 5.87 3.44 0.43
CA HIS A 256 6.17 4.73 -0.15
C HIS A 256 5.01 5.71 0.12
N GLY A 257 5.37 6.90 0.61
CA GLY A 257 4.40 7.96 0.87
C GLY A 257 3.49 7.66 2.07
N TRP A 258 3.13 8.71 2.78
CA TRP A 258 2.36 8.58 4.01
C TRP A 258 0.84 8.67 3.77
N GLY A 259 0.42 9.03 2.56
CA GLY A 259 -0.97 9.38 2.21
C GLY A 259 -1.27 10.86 2.41
N ASP A 260 -2.52 11.26 2.15
CA ASP A 260 -2.96 12.65 2.29
C ASP A 260 -2.77 13.20 3.71
N GLN A 261 -1.90 14.23 3.82
CA GLN A 261 -1.55 14.83 5.09
C GLN A 261 -2.62 15.77 5.67
N ASN A 262 -3.69 16.05 4.91
CA ASN A 262 -4.82 16.84 5.39
C ASN A 262 -5.71 16.07 6.38
N HIS A 263 -5.71 14.73 6.31
CA HIS A 263 -6.55 13.87 7.15
C HIS A 263 -5.81 13.33 8.38
N GLY A 264 -4.50 13.11 8.26
CA GLY A 264 -3.62 12.68 9.34
C GLY A 264 -2.20 13.12 9.04
N ASN A 265 -1.34 13.24 10.06
CA ASN A 265 0.05 13.67 9.85
C ASN A 265 1.05 12.54 10.13
N LYS A 266 2.20 12.57 9.43
CA LYS A 266 3.32 11.64 9.62
C LYS A 266 3.71 11.46 11.08
N ALA A 267 3.65 12.52 11.87
CA ALA A 267 3.99 12.50 13.29
C ALA A 267 3.08 11.58 14.11
N SER A 268 1.77 11.64 13.85
CA SER A 268 0.76 10.85 14.55
C SER A 268 0.84 9.38 14.15
N VAL A 269 1.03 9.10 12.86
CA VAL A 269 1.28 7.75 12.34
C VAL A 269 2.52 7.15 12.99
N THR A 270 3.64 7.90 12.97
CA THR A 270 4.89 7.43 13.57
C THR A 270 4.73 7.19 15.07
N GLN A 271 4.04 8.08 15.78
CA GLN A 271 3.75 7.84 17.19
C GLN A 271 2.93 6.56 17.42
N GLY A 272 2.00 6.24 16.52
CA GLY A 272 1.24 4.98 16.52
C GLY A 272 2.13 3.74 16.44
N PHE A 273 3.10 3.74 15.52
CA PHE A 273 4.08 2.65 15.40
C PHE A 273 4.85 2.43 16.71
N TYR A 274 5.44 3.49 17.28
CA TYR A 274 6.27 3.37 18.49
C TYR A 274 5.47 2.97 19.72
N ARG A 275 4.20 3.37 19.82
CA ARG A 275 3.31 2.94 20.90
C ARG A 275 3.00 1.44 20.82
N SER A 276 3.13 0.85 19.65
CA SER A 276 2.85 -0.56 19.38
C SER A 276 4.13 -1.42 19.29
N GLY A 277 5.28 -0.88 19.73
CA GLY A 277 6.54 -1.61 19.72
C GLY A 277 7.21 -1.71 18.34
N LEU A 278 6.85 -0.84 17.41
CA LEU A 278 7.46 -0.73 16.08
C LEU A 278 8.31 0.54 15.99
N VAL A 279 9.43 0.51 15.28
CA VAL A 279 10.36 1.64 15.18
C VAL A 279 10.72 1.93 13.72
N LEU A 280 10.84 3.21 13.40
CA LEU A 280 11.27 3.69 12.08
C LEU A 280 12.79 3.59 11.99
N VAL A 281 13.28 2.89 10.97
CA VAL A 281 14.71 2.60 10.76
C VAL A 281 15.25 3.18 9.45
N HIS A 282 14.36 3.49 8.51
CA HIS A 282 14.68 4.21 7.30
C HIS A 282 13.49 5.09 6.91
N ASN A 283 13.75 6.33 6.49
CA ASN A 283 12.74 7.24 5.98
C ASN A 283 13.38 8.26 5.06
N ASP A 284 12.94 8.29 3.81
CA ASP A 284 13.29 9.31 2.83
C ASP A 284 12.12 9.56 1.86
N PRO A 285 12.27 10.41 0.83
CA PRO A 285 11.18 10.66 -0.11
C PRO A 285 10.73 9.42 -0.90
N GLN A 286 11.59 8.40 -1.05
CA GLN A 286 11.31 7.23 -1.88
C GLN A 286 10.72 6.07 -1.07
N ILE A 287 11.16 5.86 0.18
CA ILE A 287 10.69 4.75 0.99
C ILE A 287 10.75 5.04 2.50
N SER A 288 9.86 4.39 3.24
CA SER A 288 9.90 4.27 4.68
C SER A 288 9.95 2.80 5.09
N VAL A 289 10.79 2.48 6.08
CA VAL A 289 10.94 1.14 6.64
C VAL A 289 10.78 1.21 8.15
N VAL A 290 9.82 0.45 8.66
CA VAL A 290 9.51 0.29 10.08
C VAL A 290 9.70 -1.19 10.45
N THR A 291 10.18 -1.50 11.64
CA THR A 291 10.43 -2.88 12.08
C THR A 291 10.10 -3.06 13.58
N PRO A 292 9.85 -4.29 14.07
CA PRO A 292 9.69 -4.54 15.50
C PRO A 292 10.92 -4.11 16.32
N ALA A 293 10.67 -3.36 17.40
CA ALA A 293 11.68 -2.92 18.33
C ALA A 293 12.34 -4.10 19.06
N GLY A 294 13.60 -3.93 19.46
CA GLY A 294 14.34 -4.97 20.20
C GLY A 294 14.83 -6.14 19.34
N THR A 295 14.62 -6.08 18.02
CA THR A 295 15.21 -7.01 17.05
C THR A 295 16.57 -6.49 16.57
N GLU A 296 17.38 -7.35 15.95
CA GLU A 296 18.63 -6.95 15.28
C GLU A 296 18.40 -5.96 14.13
N ASN A 297 17.21 -5.98 13.54
CA ASN A 297 16.80 -5.06 12.48
C ASN A 297 16.43 -3.67 13.01
N ALA A 298 16.31 -3.51 14.34
CA ALA A 298 15.96 -2.27 15.00
C ALA A 298 17.18 -1.52 15.57
N LEU A 299 18.42 -1.84 15.18
CA LEU A 299 19.61 -1.09 15.64
C LEU A 299 19.56 0.38 15.19
N ASP A 300 20.04 1.30 16.02
CA ASP A 300 20.14 2.73 15.71
C ASP A 300 18.84 3.40 15.19
N TYR A 301 17.68 2.88 15.63
CA TYR A 301 16.39 3.44 15.27
C TYR A 301 16.17 4.86 15.80
N LEU A 302 15.31 5.62 15.13
CA LEU A 302 15.00 7.00 15.47
C LEU A 302 14.25 7.11 16.81
N LYS A 303 14.91 7.46 17.91
CA LYS A 303 14.22 7.55 19.22
C LYS A 303 13.18 8.68 19.23
N LEU A 304 11.93 8.36 19.55
CA LEU A 304 10.93 9.40 19.82
C LEU A 304 11.32 10.26 21.04
N PRO A 305 10.98 11.56 21.04
CA PRO A 305 11.05 12.39 22.24
C PRO A 305 10.24 11.77 23.39
N SER A 306 10.76 11.84 24.62
CA SER A 306 10.14 11.17 25.77
C SER A 306 8.68 11.62 26.05
N ARG A 307 7.81 10.67 26.41
CA ARG A 307 6.37 10.91 26.70
C ARG A 307 6.10 12.01 27.72
N LYS A 308 6.98 12.19 28.72
CA LYS A 308 6.85 13.25 29.75
C LYS A 308 6.82 14.65 29.12
N ARG A 309 7.62 14.87 28.07
CA ARG A 309 7.67 16.15 27.34
C ARG A 309 6.38 16.44 26.58
N GLN A 310 5.74 15.42 26.02
CA GLN A 310 4.48 15.55 25.27
C GLN A 310 3.26 15.81 26.17
N LYS A 311 3.12 15.06 27.28
CA LYS A 311 1.99 15.25 28.22
C LYS A 311 1.99 16.65 28.86
N MET A 312 3.17 17.16 29.24
CA MET A 312 3.29 18.52 29.81
C MET A 312 2.86 19.61 28.82
N VAL A 313 3.13 19.43 27.53
CA VAL A 313 2.70 20.40 26.50
C VAL A 313 1.19 20.33 26.30
N GLY A 314 0.62 19.12 26.23
CA GLY A 314 -0.84 18.96 26.09
C GLY A 314 -1.61 19.60 27.26
N LEU A 315 -1.16 19.37 28.50
CA LEU A 315 -1.75 19.98 29.69
C LEU A 315 -1.59 21.51 29.68
N ARG A 316 -0.42 22.03 29.31
CA ARG A 316 -0.19 23.49 29.20
C ARG A 316 -1.04 24.13 28.11
N ASN A 317 -1.20 23.49 26.95
CA ASN A 317 -2.05 24.01 25.88
C ASN A 317 -3.54 23.98 26.25
N TYR A 318 -3.99 22.96 26.98
CA TYR A 318 -5.33 22.94 27.55
C TYR A 318 -5.55 24.10 28.54
N MET A 319 -4.63 24.28 29.50
CA MET A 319 -4.70 25.38 30.47
C MET A 319 -4.69 26.75 29.78
N ARG A 320 -3.85 26.95 28.77
CA ARG A 320 -3.83 28.20 27.98
C ARG A 320 -5.12 28.46 27.22
N LYS A 321 -5.71 27.42 26.61
CA LYS A 321 -7.01 27.52 25.95
C LYS A 321 -8.11 27.93 26.94
N VAL A 322 -8.10 27.40 28.16
CA VAL A 322 -9.03 27.80 29.23
C VAL A 322 -8.80 29.25 29.67
N LEU A 323 -7.55 29.73 29.63
CA LEU A 323 -7.16 31.09 30.02
C LEU A 323 -7.26 32.14 28.89
N GLY A 324 -7.72 31.76 27.69
CA GLY A 324 -7.76 32.68 26.54
C GLY A 324 -6.39 33.06 25.97
N GLU A 325 -5.34 32.34 26.35
CA GLU A 325 -3.99 32.55 25.83
C GLU A 325 -3.80 31.80 24.50
N ALA A 326 -2.95 32.35 23.62
CA ALA A 326 -2.50 31.63 22.45
C ALA A 326 -1.83 30.30 22.88
N PRO A 327 -2.20 29.16 22.29
CA PRO A 327 -1.56 27.88 22.61
C PRO A 327 -0.05 28.01 22.41
N MET A 328 0.76 27.37 23.26
CA MET A 328 2.16 27.25 22.91
C MET A 328 2.22 26.55 21.56
N ARG A 329 3.08 27.03 20.65
CA ARG A 329 3.63 26.15 19.63
C ARG A 329 4.09 24.92 20.38
N GLY A 330 3.42 23.79 20.16
CA GLY A 330 3.84 22.54 20.76
C GLY A 330 5.31 22.29 20.40
N PRO A 331 5.99 21.30 21.02
CA PRO A 331 7.16 20.77 20.36
C PRO A 331 6.69 20.48 18.94
N SER A 332 7.47 20.96 17.95
CA SER A 332 7.17 20.73 16.54
C SER A 332 6.67 19.30 16.44
N PRO A 333 5.44 19.05 15.91
CA PRO A 333 4.96 17.69 15.77
C PRO A 333 6.12 16.89 15.19
N PHE A 334 6.49 15.79 15.84
CA PHE A 334 7.66 15.01 15.46
C PHE A 334 7.44 14.53 14.04
N THR A 335 7.89 15.29 13.06
CA THR A 335 7.91 14.86 11.68
C THR A 335 9.16 14.01 11.59
N PRO A 336 9.06 12.71 11.28
CA PRO A 336 10.26 11.94 11.04
C PRO A 336 11.04 12.62 9.93
N ASP A 337 12.19 13.18 10.27
CA ASP A 337 13.14 13.71 9.31
C ASP A 337 13.70 12.57 8.45
N PHE A 338 14.45 12.92 7.42
CA PHE A 338 15.21 11.91 6.69
C PHE A 338 16.12 11.15 7.66
N CYS A 339 15.97 9.84 7.71
CA CYS A 339 16.79 8.98 8.55
C CYS A 339 17.30 7.79 7.74
N SER A 340 18.62 7.67 7.71
CA SER A 340 19.32 6.47 7.26
C SER A 340 20.48 6.21 8.22
N SER A 341 20.83 4.94 8.41
CA SER A 341 21.97 4.57 9.26
C SER A 341 22.66 3.35 8.68
N SER A 342 23.97 3.45 8.44
CA SER A 342 24.79 2.30 8.03
C SER A 342 24.92 1.25 9.14
N LEU A 343 24.59 1.60 10.39
CA LEU A 343 24.58 0.69 11.53
C LEU A 343 23.28 -0.13 11.62
N ASN A 344 22.22 0.31 10.95
CA ASN A 344 20.97 -0.43 10.87
C ASN A 344 20.98 -1.34 9.62
N PRO A 345 20.82 -2.68 9.77
CA PRO A 345 20.89 -3.60 8.62
C PRO A 345 19.89 -3.31 7.49
N LEU A 346 18.64 -2.98 7.82
CA LEU A 346 17.61 -2.68 6.82
C LEU A 346 17.88 -1.36 6.11
N SER A 347 18.27 -0.33 6.86
CA SER A 347 18.61 0.97 6.31
C SER A 347 19.85 0.90 5.42
N HIS A 348 20.86 0.13 5.83
CA HIS A 348 22.04 -0.16 5.03
C HIS A 348 21.68 -0.91 3.74
N ALA A 349 20.83 -1.94 3.81
CA ALA A 349 20.38 -2.70 2.63
C ALA A 349 19.68 -1.80 1.60
N VAL A 350 18.83 -0.86 2.04
CA VAL A 350 18.23 0.14 1.12
C VAL A 350 19.28 0.99 0.43
N VAL A 351 20.24 1.54 1.18
CA VAL A 351 21.28 2.41 0.63
C VAL A 351 22.19 1.64 -0.33
N ALA A 352 22.67 0.46 0.09
CA ALA A 352 23.56 -0.38 -0.71
C ALA A 352 22.88 -0.88 -1.99
N GLY A 353 21.60 -1.28 -1.92
CA GLY A 353 20.83 -1.68 -3.10
C GLY A 353 20.72 -0.57 -4.14
N ARG A 354 20.43 0.66 -3.70
CA ARG A 354 20.39 1.82 -4.60
C ARG A 354 21.74 2.16 -5.21
N GLU A 355 22.83 2.03 -4.45
CA GLU A 355 24.18 2.23 -4.96
C GLU A 355 24.54 1.19 -6.01
N ALA A 356 24.21 -0.09 -5.76
CA ALA A 356 24.48 -1.19 -6.68
C ALA A 356 23.69 -1.08 -8.00
N GLU A 357 22.47 -0.55 -7.97
CA GLU A 357 21.63 -0.39 -9.16
C GLU A 357 21.81 0.95 -9.88
N ARG A 358 22.55 1.91 -9.31
CA ARG A 358 22.64 3.28 -9.85
C ARG A 358 23.00 3.30 -11.33
N ASP A 359 24.03 2.55 -11.72
CA ASP A 359 24.53 2.52 -13.10
C ASP A 359 23.76 1.56 -14.01
N GLN A 360 22.82 0.79 -13.46
CA GLN A 360 21.97 -0.15 -14.19
C GLN A 360 20.66 0.48 -14.68
N LYS A 361 20.31 1.67 -14.18
CA LYS A 361 19.07 2.40 -14.51
C LYS A 361 19.18 3.13 -15.85
N VAL A 362 19.24 2.35 -16.92
CA VAL A 362 19.48 2.85 -18.28
C VAL A 362 18.19 3.16 -19.06
N ILE A 363 17.04 2.72 -18.56
CA ILE A 363 15.74 2.91 -19.22
C ILE A 363 15.09 4.19 -18.66
N GLY A 364 14.98 5.20 -19.52
CA GLY A 364 14.36 6.48 -19.22
C GLY A 364 12.91 6.59 -19.71
N ILE A 365 12.38 7.81 -19.61
CA ILE A 365 10.99 8.11 -20.01
C ILE A 365 10.74 7.90 -21.50
N GLU A 366 11.71 8.22 -22.37
CA GLU A 366 11.58 8.07 -23.82
C GLU A 366 11.36 6.61 -24.26
N GLN A 367 12.06 5.66 -23.62
CA GLN A 367 11.88 4.23 -23.90
C GLN A 367 10.52 3.72 -23.40
N LEU A 368 10.05 4.19 -22.25
CA LEU A 368 8.71 3.89 -21.73
C LEU A 368 7.62 4.43 -22.66
N ASP A 369 7.72 5.69 -23.07
CA ASP A 369 6.76 6.33 -23.98
C ASP A 369 6.70 5.63 -25.33
N ARG A 370 7.85 5.20 -25.86
CA ARG A 370 7.90 4.39 -27.08
C ARG A 370 7.12 3.08 -26.91
N PHE A 371 7.38 2.35 -25.83
CA PHE A 371 6.67 1.12 -25.54
C PHE A 371 5.15 1.34 -25.42
N TYR A 372 4.73 2.36 -24.67
CA TYR A 372 3.30 2.67 -24.51
C TYR A 372 2.64 3.08 -25.82
N THR A 373 3.33 3.88 -26.64
CA THR A 373 2.86 4.30 -27.98
C THR A 373 2.67 3.10 -28.89
N GLU A 374 3.64 2.18 -28.92
CA GLU A 374 3.57 0.94 -29.70
C GLU A 374 2.41 0.05 -29.22
N LEU A 375 2.23 -0.10 -27.90
CA LEU A 375 1.16 -0.91 -27.33
C LEU A 375 -0.24 -0.34 -27.60
N MET A 376 -0.39 0.98 -27.56
CA MET A 376 -1.68 1.64 -27.80
C MET A 376 -1.98 1.83 -29.29
N GLY A 377 -0.95 1.89 -30.14
CA GLY A 377 -1.09 2.17 -31.57
C GLY A 377 -1.37 3.65 -31.85
N GLY A 378 -0.93 4.56 -30.96
CA GLY A 378 -1.17 6.00 -31.07
C GLY A 378 -0.28 6.80 -30.13
N ALA A 379 0.00 8.06 -30.48
CA ALA A 379 0.89 8.94 -29.72
C ALA A 379 0.22 9.61 -28.50
N ASP A 380 -1.11 9.66 -28.47
CA ASP A 380 -1.83 10.16 -27.30
C ASP A 380 -1.89 9.07 -26.22
N LEU A 381 -1.09 9.26 -25.17
CA LEU A 381 -1.01 8.39 -24.01
C LEU A 381 -1.83 8.91 -22.83
N THR A 382 -2.51 10.05 -22.98
CA THR A 382 -3.23 10.66 -21.86
C THR A 382 -4.51 9.91 -21.56
N SER A 383 -4.80 9.74 -20.27
CA SER A 383 -6.02 9.10 -19.82
C SER A 383 -7.22 10.04 -20.00
N ALA A 384 -8.44 9.48 -19.93
CA ALA A 384 -9.63 10.33 -20.00
C ALA A 384 -9.72 11.32 -18.81
N ASP A 385 -9.21 10.91 -17.65
CA ASP A 385 -9.19 11.73 -16.45
C ASP A 385 -8.12 12.83 -16.55
N GLU A 386 -6.96 12.52 -17.14
CA GLU A 386 -5.95 13.54 -17.43
C GLU A 386 -6.42 14.56 -18.46
N HIS A 387 -7.10 14.12 -19.53
CA HIS A 387 -7.76 15.02 -20.49
C HIS A 387 -8.73 15.96 -19.77
N PHE A 388 -9.53 15.44 -18.82
CA PHE A 388 -10.44 16.26 -18.04
C PHE A 388 -9.69 17.29 -17.17
N LEU A 389 -8.65 16.88 -16.46
CA LEU A 389 -7.85 17.77 -15.62
C LEU A 389 -7.16 18.88 -16.44
N MET A 390 -6.58 18.54 -17.59
CA MET A 390 -5.97 19.52 -18.50
C MET A 390 -6.98 20.57 -19.00
N LEU A 391 -8.26 20.22 -19.15
CA LEU A 391 -9.31 21.16 -19.51
C LEU A 391 -9.80 22.00 -18.33
N ALA A 392 -9.81 21.44 -17.11
CA ALA A 392 -10.29 22.12 -15.91
C ALA A 392 -9.29 23.12 -15.31
N ASP A 393 -7.99 22.93 -15.57
CA ASP A 393 -6.92 23.82 -15.10
C ASP A 393 -6.73 25.10 -15.95
N ASN A 394 -7.50 25.25 -17.05
CA ASN A 394 -7.58 26.47 -17.87
C ASN A 394 -8.80 27.31 -17.48
#